data_AF-A0A1C0A889-F1
#
_entry.id   AF-A0A1C0A889-F1
#
_cell.length_a   1.000
_cell.length_b   1.000
_cell.length_c   1.000
_cell.angle_alpha   90.00
_cell.angle_beta   90.00
_cell.angle_gamma   90.00
#
_symmetry.space_group_name_H-M   'P 1'
#
loop_
_entity.id
_entity.type
_entity.pdbx_description
1 polymer ?
#
loop_
_entity_poly.entity_id
_entity_poly.type
_entity_poly.pdbx_seq_one_letter_code
_entity_poly.pdbx_strand_id
1 'polypeptide(L)'
;MEKDYNILRTIALLLKVLAVIGFIGSFVTTIGSIFTGGMPPVMDQNRIIILFNNLFPVYFGILQTVILYGLGELLLVFIDIKVDLSKINRKINQ
;
A
#
# COMPACT_ATOMS: atom_id res chain seq x y z
N MET A 1 -7.98 -14.20 23.67
CA MET A 1 -8.26 -12.85 23.14
C MET A 1 -6.99 -12.08 22.73
N GLU A 2 -5.85 -12.24 23.43
CA GLU A 2 -4.57 -11.59 23.02
C GLU A 2 -3.95 -12.13 21.71
N LYS A 3 -4.08 -13.45 21.44
CA LYS A 3 -3.44 -14.06 20.26
C LYS A 3 -4.01 -13.52 18.95
N ASP A 4 -5.33 -13.40 18.84
CA ASP A 4 -5.99 -12.87 17.64
C ASP A 4 -5.69 -11.38 17.45
N TYR A 5 -5.61 -10.61 18.54
CA TYR A 5 -5.21 -9.20 18.51
C TYR A 5 -3.80 -9.01 17.95
N ASN A 6 -2.84 -9.81 18.41
CA ASN A 6 -1.47 -9.76 17.92
C ASN A 6 -1.37 -10.17 16.45
N ILE A 7 -2.20 -11.11 15.99
CA ILE A 7 -2.29 -11.49 14.57
C ILE A 7 -2.84 -10.34 13.73
N LEU A 8 -3.96 -9.72 14.12
CA LEU A 8 -4.52 -8.59 13.35
C LEU A 8 -3.56 -7.39 13.30
N ARG A 9 -2.85 -7.11 14.40
CA ARG A 9 -1.82 -6.05 14.43
C ARG A 9 -0.64 -6.37 13.51
N THR A 10 -0.23 -7.63 13.47
CA THR A 10 0.80 -8.10 12.54
C THR A 10 0.36 -7.98 11.09
N ILE A 11 -0.89 -8.33 10.77
CA ILE A 11 -1.46 -8.17 9.42
C ILE A 11 -1.46 -6.70 9.01
N ALA A 12 -1.85 -5.78 9.90
CA ALA A 12 -1.84 -4.35 9.62
C ALA A 12 -0.42 -3.82 9.32
N LEU A 13 0.59 -4.30 10.06
CA LEU A 13 1.99 -3.99 9.79
C LEU A 13 2.46 -4.56 8.45
N LEU A 14 2.09 -5.80 8.13
CA LEU A 14 2.43 -6.44 6.85
C LEU A 14 1.81 -5.69 5.66
N LEU A 15 0.58 -5.19 5.78
CA LEU A 15 -0.04 -4.35 4.74
C LEU A 15 0.80 -3.10 4.44
N LYS A 16 1.33 -2.45 5.48
CA LYS A 16 2.22 -1.28 5.31
C LYS A 16 3.55 -1.67 4.67
N VAL A 17 4.15 -2.79 5.07
CA VAL A 17 5.40 -3.30 4.47
C VAL A 17 5.19 -3.64 2.99
N LEU A 18 4.10 -4.33 2.65
CA LEU A 18 3.73 -4.64 1.27
C LEU A 18 3.46 -3.37 0.45
N ALA A 19 2.88 -2.34 1.05
CA ALA A 19 2.68 -1.03 0.43
C ALA A 19 4.01 -0.39 -0.01
N VAL A 20 5.03 -0.48 0.84
CA VAL A 20 6.37 0.06 0.56
C VAL A 20 7.10 -0.79 -0.48
N ILE A 21 7.06 -2.12 -0.34
CA ILE A 21 7.70 -3.02 -1.32
C ILE A 21 7.07 -2.88 -2.69
N GLY A 22 5.73 -2.80 -2.77
CA GLY A 22 5.00 -2.58 -4.01
C GLY A 22 5.40 -1.26 -4.68
N PHE A 23 5.55 -0.19 -3.90
CA PHE A 23 6.03 1.10 -4.40
C PHE A 23 7.43 0.99 -4.99
N ILE A 24 8.39 0.47 -4.21
CA ILE A 24 9.79 0.33 -4.64
C ILE A 24 9.86 -0.55 -5.89
N GLY A 25 9.11 -1.66 -5.93
CA GLY A 25 9.03 -2.53 -7.09
C GLY A 25 8.53 -1.79 -8.34
N SER A 26 7.42 -1.06 -8.23
CA SER A 26 6.86 -0.26 -9.34
C SER A 26 7.82 0.83 -9.83
N PHE A 27 8.59 1.41 -8.91
CA PHE A 27 9.58 2.44 -9.22
C PHE A 27 10.79 1.84 -9.95
N VAL A 28 11.34 0.73 -9.46
CA VAL A 28 12.47 0.04 -10.07
C VAL A 28 12.12 -0.51 -11.45
N THR A 29 10.92 -1.08 -11.63
CA THR A 29 10.48 -1.57 -12.94
C THR A 29 10.29 -0.43 -13.94
N THR A 30 9.77 0.71 -13.50
CA THR A 30 9.64 1.92 -14.34
C THR A 30 10.99 2.47 -14.75
N ILE A 31 11.94 2.58 -13.82
CA ILE A 31 13.30 2.99 -14.13
C ILE A 31 13.94 2.00 -15.11
N GLY A 32 13.80 0.70 -14.84
CA GLY A 32 14.30 -0.38 -15.69
C GLY A 32 13.74 -0.31 -17.11
N SER A 33 12.44 -0.02 -17.28
CA SER A 33 11.83 0.11 -18.61
C SER A 33 12.33 1.34 -19.37
N ILE A 34 12.58 2.46 -18.67
CA ILE A 34 13.15 3.66 -19.28
C ILE A 34 14.58 3.39 -19.77
N PHE A 35 15.42 2.73 -18.96
CA PHE A 35 16.83 2.47 -19.30
C PHE A 35 17.03 1.36 -20.33
N THR A 36 16.14 0.36 -20.39
CA THR A 36 16.22 -0.73 -21.38
C THR A 36 15.64 -0.36 -22.75
N GLY A 37 15.32 0.93 -22.97
CA GLY A 37 14.78 1.41 -24.24
C GLY A 37 13.33 0.97 -24.46
N GLY A 38 12.54 0.87 -23.39
CA GLY A 38 11.15 0.43 -23.33
C GLY A 38 10.15 1.37 -24.01
N MET A 39 10.39 1.68 -25.27
CA MET A 39 9.42 1.80 -26.35
C MET A 39 10.27 2.01 -27.62
N PRO A 40 10.26 1.09 -28.60
CA PRO A 40 10.75 1.45 -29.92
C PRO A 40 9.98 2.70 -30.35
N PRO A 41 10.62 3.70 -30.99
CA PRO A 41 9.92 4.85 -31.51
C PRO A 41 8.96 4.34 -32.59
N VAL A 42 7.74 3.98 -32.19
CA VAL A 42 6.63 3.80 -33.12
C VAL A 42 6.41 5.20 -33.67
N MET A 43 6.92 5.41 -34.89
CA MET A 43 6.77 6.65 -35.63
C MET A 43 5.30 7.11 -35.50
N ASP A 44 5.11 8.34 -35.00
CA ASP A 44 3.83 9.03 -34.70
C ASP A 44 3.14 8.83 -33.34
N GLN A 45 3.75 8.21 -32.32
CA GLN A 45 3.19 8.32 -30.96
C GLN A 45 3.45 9.69 -30.32
N ASN A 46 2.37 10.35 -29.88
CA ASN A 46 2.44 11.63 -29.17
C ASN A 46 3.30 11.50 -27.90
N ARG A 47 4.28 12.40 -27.74
CA ARG A 47 5.26 12.37 -26.62
C ARG A 47 4.60 12.36 -25.25
N ILE A 48 3.42 12.98 -25.11
CA ILE A 48 2.63 13.00 -23.88
C ILE A 48 2.16 11.59 -23.50
N ILE A 49 1.76 10.78 -24.49
CA ILE A 49 1.27 9.41 -24.27
C ILE A 49 2.41 8.49 -23.82
N ILE A 50 3.61 8.64 -24.41
CA ILE A 50 4.80 7.89 -24.02
C ILE A 50 5.19 8.24 -22.57
N LEU A 51 5.17 9.53 -22.23
CA LEU A 51 5.47 9.98 -20.86
C LEU A 51 4.45 9.42 -19.86
N PHE A 52 3.16 9.47 -20.20
CA PHE A 52 2.09 8.93 -19.37
C PHE A 52 2.25 7.42 -19.15
N ASN A 53 2.49 6.64 -20.21
CA ASN A 53 2.64 5.18 -20.10
C ASN A 53 3.85 4.78 -19.26
N ASN A 54 4.95 5.53 -19.35
CA ASN A 54 6.14 5.28 -18.53
C ASN A 54 5.92 5.66 -17.06
N LEU A 55 5.16 6.73 -16.78
CA LEU A 55 4.88 7.17 -15.40
C LEU A 55 3.67 6.47 -14.77
N PHE A 56 2.81 5.84 -15.57
CA PHE A 56 1.60 5.17 -15.12
C PHE A 56 1.85 4.13 -14.01
N PRO A 57 2.88 3.25 -14.10
CA PRO A 57 3.16 2.30 -13.02
C PRO A 57 3.56 2.98 -11.72
N VAL A 58 4.22 4.15 -11.78
CA VAL A 58 4.53 4.95 -10.59
C VAL A 58 3.27 5.56 -9.99
N TYR A 59 2.39 6.14 -10.81
CA TYR A 59 1.11 6.67 -10.32
C TYR A 59 0.25 5.59 -9.68
N PHE A 60 0.19 4.41 -10.32
CA PHE A 60 -0.51 3.25 -9.77
C PHE A 60 0.15 2.75 -8.48
N GLY A 61 1.49 2.73 -8.42
CA GLY A 61 2.24 2.41 -7.22
C GLY A 61 1.94 3.35 -6.05
N ILE A 62 1.91 4.68 -6.30
CA ILE A 62 1.52 5.68 -5.28
C ILE A 62 0.10 5.40 -4.79
N LEU A 63 -0.85 5.18 -5.70
CA LEU A 63 -2.24 4.89 -5.34
C LEU A 63 -2.36 3.61 -4.51
N GLN A 64 -1.69 2.53 -4.93
CA GLN A 64 -1.64 1.26 -4.20
C GLN A 64 -1.08 1.46 -2.79
N THR A 65 0.01 2.23 -2.65
CA THR A 65 0.65 2.48 -1.36
C THR A 65 -0.26 3.26 -0.43
N VAL A 66 -0.92 4.31 -0.92
CA VAL A 66 -1.88 5.10 -0.13
C VAL A 66 -3.04 4.22 0.34
N ILE A 67 -3.61 3.38 -0.54
CA ILE A 67 -4.71 2.48 -0.18
C ILE A 67 -4.26 1.45 0.87
N LEU A 68 -3.16 0.74 0.63
CA LEU A 68 -2.67 -0.30 1.54
C LEU A 68 -2.25 0.27 2.90
N TYR A 69 -1.62 1.44 2.90
CA TYR A 69 -1.23 2.13 4.13
C TYR A 69 -2.48 2.60 4.90
N GLY A 70 -3.44 3.21 4.20
CA GLY A 70 -4.70 3.66 4.79
C GLY A 70 -5.54 2.51 5.36
N LEU A 71 -5.63 1.38 4.64
CA LEU A 71 -6.27 0.17 5.15
C LEU A 71 -5.55 -0.39 6.38
N GLY A 72 -4.21 -0.39 6.39
CA GLY A 72 -3.42 -0.79 7.56
C GLY A 72 -3.68 0.10 8.78
N GLU A 73 -3.77 1.41 8.60
CA GLU A 73 -4.13 2.35 9.68
C GLU A 73 -5.56 2.15 10.18
N LEU A 74 -6.54 2.03 9.28
CA LEU A 74 -7.92 1.77 9.66
C LEU A 74 -8.05 0.48 10.49
N LEU A 75 -7.32 -0.57 10.09
CA LEU A 75 -7.31 -1.85 10.79
C LEU A 75 -6.73 -1.68 12.21
N LEU A 76 -5.65 -0.92 12.39
CA LEU A 76 -5.09 -0.59 13.71
C LEU A 76 -6.07 0.22 14.57
N VAL A 77 -6.74 1.22 14.00
CA VAL A 77 -7.74 2.02 14.71
C VAL A 77 -8.91 1.12 15.19
N PHE A 78 -9.42 0.23 14.34
CA PHE A 78 -10.46 -0.72 14.74
C PHE A 78 -10.02 -1.68 15.85
N ILE A 79 -8.78 -2.15 15.77
CA ILE A 79 -8.14 -2.99 16.78
C ILE A 79 -8.10 -2.26 18.13
N ASP A 80 -7.66 -1.00 18.14
CA ASP A 80 -7.53 -0.20 19.37
C ASP A 80 -8.89 0.13 19.98
N ILE A 81 -9.87 0.53 19.16
CA ILE A 81 -11.26 0.75 19.60
C ILE A 81 -11.83 -0.51 20.26
N LYS A 82 -11.63 -1.68 19.65
CA LYS A 82 -12.10 -2.95 20.24
C LYS A 82 -11.44 -3.24 21.58
N VAL A 83 -10.14 -2.96 21.72
CA VAL A 83 -9.45 -3.17 22.99
C VAL A 83 -9.98 -2.24 24.06
N ASP A 84 -10.21 -0.97 23.75
CA ASP A 84 -10.73 -0.01 24.75
C ASP A 84 -12.16 -0.34 25.16
N LEU A 85 -13.03 -0.73 24.22
CA LEU A 85 -14.37 -1.24 24.52
C LEU A 85 -14.33 -2.49 25.41
N SER A 86 -13.41 -3.42 25.14
CA SER A 86 -13.26 -4.63 25.95
C SER A 86 -12.84 -4.33 27.40
N LYS A 87 -11.96 -3.33 27.60
CA LYS A 87 -11.55 -2.86 28.93
C LYS A 87 -12.69 -2.19 29.68
N ILE A 88 -13.49 -1.37 28.99
CA ILE A 88 -14.66 -0.70 29.58
C ILE A 88 -15.70 -1.73 30.03
N ASN A 89 -16.05 -2.68 29.16
CA ASN A 89 -17.04 -3.71 29.49
C ASN A 89 -16.60 -4.58 30.68
N ARG A 90 -15.30 -4.86 30.79
CA ARG A 90 -14.74 -5.62 31.90
C ARG A 90 -14.75 -4.84 33.23
N LYS A 91 -14.61 -3.51 33.21
CA LYS A 91 -14.75 -2.66 34.40
C LYS A 91 -16.19 -2.52 34.89
N ILE A 92 -17.18 -2.62 33.99
CA ILE A 92 -18.60 -2.50 34.34
C ILE A 92 -19.15 -3.80 34.96
N ASN A 93 -18.61 -4.96 34.54
CA ASN A 93 -19.02 -6.28 35.04
C ASN A 93 -18.21 -6.78 36.24
N GLN A 94 -17.33 -5.95 36.80
CA GLN A 94 -16.62 -6.19 38.06
C GLN A 94 -17.16 -5.25 39.14
#